data_AF-A0A954NLB6-F1
#
_entry.id   AF-A0A954NLB6-F1
#
_cell.length_a   1.000
_cell.length_b   1.000
_cell.length_c   1.000
_cell.angle_alpha   90.00
_cell.angle_beta   90.00
_cell.angle_gamma   90.00
#
_symmetry.space_group_name_H-M   'P 1'
#
loop_
_entity.id
_entity.type
_entity.pdbx_description
1 polymer ?
#
loop_
_entity_poly.entity_id
_entity_poly.type
_entity_poly.pdbx_seq_one_letter_code
_entity_poly.pdbx_strand_id
1 'polypeptide(L)' 'GMRYGATDDYGYYSIENKVHYHDLHATLLHLLGMDHERLTFRHAGRDFRLTDIHGRVVHDILA' A
#
# COMPACT_ATOMS: atom_id res chain seq x y z
N GLY A 1 -16.75 -9.36 7.90
CA GLY A 1 -15.91 -8.18 7.59
C GLY A 1 -14.66 -8.24 8.44
N MET A 2 -13.54 -7.74 7.93
CA MET A 2 -12.25 -7.69 8.64
C MET A 2 -12.03 -6.27 9.19
N ARG A 3 -11.48 -6.14 10.40
CA ARG A 3 -10.95 -4.88 10.92
C ARG A 3 -9.44 -5.04 11.09
N TYR A 4 -8.68 -4.05 10.64
CA TYR A 4 -7.22 -4.04 10.76
C TYR A 4 -6.74 -2.68 11.25
N GLY A 5 -6.00 -2.67 12.37
CA GLY A 5 -5.51 -1.46 13.03
C GLY A 5 -6.53 -0.72 13.90
N ALA A 6 -6.08 0.40 14.46
CA ALA A 6 -6.84 1.22 15.39
C ALA A 6 -6.48 2.70 15.26
N THR A 7 -7.44 3.56 15.61
CA THR A 7 -7.27 5.00 15.76
C THR A 7 -7.17 5.38 17.23
N ASP A 8 -6.70 6.59 17.51
CA ASP A 8 -6.77 7.20 18.84
C ASP A 8 -8.22 7.34 19.33
N ASP A 9 -8.37 7.70 20.61
CA ASP A 9 -9.66 7.79 21.30
C ASP A 9 -10.62 8.80 20.65
N TYR A 10 -10.08 9.75 19.88
CA TYR A 10 -10.83 10.79 19.16
C TYR A 10 -11.05 10.45 17.68
N GLY A 11 -10.39 9.42 17.14
CA GLY A 11 -10.48 9.02 15.74
C GLY A 11 -9.69 9.89 14.75
N TYR A 12 -8.81 10.76 15.21
CA TYR A 12 -8.03 11.67 14.35
C TYR A 12 -6.81 11.01 13.72
N TYR A 13 -6.15 10.12 14.45
CA TYR A 13 -4.90 9.52 14.01
C TYR A 13 -4.97 8.01 14.12
N SER A 14 -4.50 7.32 13.07
CA SER A 14 -4.17 5.90 13.19
C SER A 14 -3.04 5.75 14.21
N ILE A 15 -3.17 4.86 15.17
CA ILE A 15 -2.15 4.58 16.20
C ILE A 15 -1.58 3.17 16.08
N GLU A 16 -2.33 2.25 15.50
CA GLU A 16 -1.95 0.85 15.36
C GLU A 16 -2.06 0.39 13.91
N ASN A 17 -1.09 -0.41 13.45
CA ASN A 17 -1.03 -1.01 12.11
C ASN A 17 -1.30 -0.01 10.98
N LYS A 18 -0.57 1.12 11.01
CA LYS A 18 -0.65 2.18 10.00
C LYS A 18 -0.33 1.60 8.62
N VAL A 19 -1.23 1.82 7.67
CA VAL A 19 -1.06 1.47 6.27
C VAL A 19 -1.02 2.76 5.47
N HIS A 20 0.04 2.95 4.70
CA HIS A 20 0.11 4.06 3.76
C HIS A 20 -0.68 3.73 2.48
N TYR A 21 -1.17 4.74 1.77
CA TYR A 21 -1.94 4.49 0.53
C TYR A 21 -1.12 3.75 -0.54
N HIS A 22 0.21 3.97 -0.58
CA HIS A 22 1.12 3.20 -1.44
C HIS A 22 1.12 1.69 -1.12
N ASP A 23 1.08 1.33 0.17
CA ASP A 23 1.03 -0.08 0.61
C ASP A 23 -0.32 -0.70 0.27
N LEU A 24 -1.40 0.06 0.41
CA LEU A 24 -2.75 -0.38 0.02
C LEU A 24 -2.81 -0.66 -1.49
N HIS A 25 -2.31 0.24 -2.32
CA HIS A 25 -2.25 0.03 -3.77
C HIS A 25 -1.33 -1.14 -4.16
N ALA A 26 -0.18 -1.30 -3.49
CA ALA A 26 0.71 -2.44 -3.68
C ALA A 26 0.01 -3.77 -3.39
N THR A 27 -0.75 -3.82 -2.29
CA THR A 27 -1.53 -4.99 -1.87
C THR A 27 -2.66 -5.30 -2.85
N LEU A 28 -3.34 -4.28 -3.38
CA LEU A 28 -4.38 -4.46 -4.39
C LEU A 28 -3.82 -5.03 -5.70
N LEU A 29 -2.69 -4.51 -6.18
CA LEU A 29 -2.03 -5.04 -7.37
C LEU A 29 -1.58 -6.50 -7.15
N HIS A 30 -1.04 -6.80 -5.98
CA HIS A 30 -0.66 -8.17 -5.60
C HIS A 30 -1.84 -9.14 -5.67
N LEU A 31 -3.01 -8.76 -5.14
CA LEU A 31 -4.25 -9.55 -5.22
C LEU A 31 -4.74 -9.79 -6.66
N LEU A 32 -4.42 -8.88 -7.57
CA LEU A 32 -4.71 -9.03 -9.00
C LEU A 32 -3.63 -9.86 -9.75
N GLY A 33 -2.67 -10.43 -9.02
CA GLY A 33 -1.57 -11.21 -9.60
C GLY A 33 -0.47 -10.36 -10.25
N MET A 34 -0.43 -9.06 -9.96
CA MET A 34 0.56 -8.12 -10.51
C MET A 34 1.61 -7.76 -9.46
N ASP A 35 2.86 -7.75 -9.89
CA ASP A 35 3.98 -7.22 -9.09
C ASP A 35 4.13 -5.72 -9.36
N HIS A 36 3.80 -4.90 -8.36
CA HIS A 36 3.82 -3.44 -8.50
C HIS A 36 5.23 -2.87 -8.75
N GLU A 37 6.30 -3.58 -8.39
CA GLU A 37 7.68 -3.12 -8.63
C GLU A 37 8.05 -3.26 -10.10
N ARG A 38 7.46 -4.24 -10.78
CA ARG A 38 7.63 -4.49 -12.21
C ARG A 38 6.81 -3.54 -13.09
N LEU A 39 5.88 -2.80 -12.51
CA LEU A 39 5.10 -1.75 -13.18
C LEU A 39 5.82 -0.39 -13.18
N THR A 40 7.15 -0.40 -13.12
CA THR A 40 8.00 0.79 -13.12
C THR A 40 8.39 1.16 -14.55
N PHE A 41 8.21 2.42 -14.93
CA PHE A 41 8.63 2.96 -16.22
C PHE A 41 9.37 4.28 -16.07
N ARG A 42 10.37 4.52 -16.93
CA ARG A 42 11.17 5.76 -16.93
C ARG A 42 10.46 6.82 -17.76
N HIS A 43 10.18 7.98 -17.16
CA HIS A 43 9.63 9.15 -17.85
C HIS A 43 10.32 10.42 -17.34
N ALA A 44 10.65 11.36 -18.24
CA ALA A 44 11.32 12.62 -17.88
C ALA A 44 12.54 12.47 -16.92
N GLY A 45 13.33 11.41 -17.10
CA GLY A 45 14.51 11.13 -16.27
C GLY A 45 14.22 10.51 -14.89
N ARG A 46 12.96 10.24 -14.54
CA ARG A 46 12.56 9.66 -13.24
C ARG A 46 11.81 8.34 -13.42
N ASP A 47 11.96 7.44 -12.47
CA ASP A 47 11.19 6.21 -12.43
C ASP A 47 9.82 6.49 -11.84
N PHE A 48 8.77 6.09 -12.56
CA PHE A 48 7.39 6.20 -12.16
C PHE A 48 6.78 4.81 -12.00
N ARG A 49 6.00 4.62 -10.95
CA ARG A 49 5.16 3.44 -10.75
C ARG A 49 3.83 3.83 -10.11
N LEU A 50 2.80 3.01 -10.24
CA LEU A 50 1.45 3.31 -9.74
C LEU A 50 1.41 3.49 -8.22
N THR A 51 2.29 2.80 -7.52
CA THR A 51 2.48 2.93 -6.07
C THR A 51 3.46 4.03 -5.69
N ASP A 52 3.92 4.88 -6.63
CA ASP A 52 5.11 5.76 -6.47
C ASP A 52 6.36 4.95 -6.07
N ILE A 53 7.56 5.51 -5.91
CA ILE A 53 8.79 4.74 -5.57
C ILE A 53 8.74 4.03 -4.19
N HIS A 54 7.62 4.05 -3.47
CA HIS A 54 7.38 3.46 -2.15
C HIS A 54 6.21 2.47 -2.18
N GLY A 55 6.07 1.64 -1.16
CA GLY A 55 4.95 0.71 -1.02
C GLY A 55 5.42 -0.71 -0.85
N ARG A 56 4.83 -1.40 0.13
CA ARG A 56 4.98 -2.83 0.41
C ARG A 56 3.63 -3.53 0.39
N VAL A 57 3.62 -4.81 0.04
CA VAL A 57 2.42 -5.65 0.21
C VAL A 57 2.16 -5.85 1.71
N VAL A 58 0.93 -5.56 2.14
CA VAL A 58 0.48 -5.75 3.52
C VAL A 58 -0.01 -7.19 3.67
N HIS A 59 0.91 -8.10 4.00
CA HIS A 59 0.58 -9.52 4.15
C HIS A 59 -0.37 -9.80 5.30
N ASP A 60 -0.39 -8.95 6.33
CA ASP A 60 -1.21 -9.12 7.54
C ASP A 60 -2.73 -9.03 7.26
N ILE A 61 -3.14 -8.51 6.09
CA ILE A 61 -4.54 -8.39 5.68
C ILE A 61 -4.94 -9.36 4.58
N LEU A 62 -4.01 -10.22 4.13
CA LEU A 62 -4.26 -11.25 3.14
C LEU A 62 -4.73 -12.53 3.85
N ALA A 63 -5.63 -13.29 3.20
CA ALA A 63 -6.22 -14.52 3.73
C ALA A 63 -5.51 -15.78 3.23
#